data_AF-B0NLY0-F1
#
_entry.id   AF-B0NLY0-F1
#
_cell.length_a   1.000
_cell.length_b   1.000
_cell.length_c   1.000
_cell.angle_alpha   90.00
_cell.angle_beta   90.00
_cell.angle_gamma   90.00
#
_symmetry.space_group_name_H-M   'P 1'
#
loop_
_entity.id
_entity.type
_entity.pdbx_description
1 polymer ?
#
loop_
_entity_poly.entity_id
_entity_poly.type
_entity_poly.pdbx_seq_one_letter_code
_entity_poly.pdbx_strand_id
1 'polypeptide(L)'
;MPDWELTEQRIYQLLKHPYQIDKSVVENMTSAYLEFVEELFAYIGNTKDNKEIIRKLNITYIEFATIKAFEESTPTENNKQKIVFLNKLITLIEKEQDLLYRQMEYPKFFINIESEWKSPICTNSDVIKLIDIMELACGFFYLMDGLLRIDNKALHLIDVTRIFEKMFNVNLGDIYKKEEAVIKRKPIKITEFLDRLKSAIIQKSKDEGYYQP
;
A
#
# COMPACT_ATOMS: atom_id res chain seq x y z
N MET A 1 2.44 2.04 15.35
CA MET A 1 3.51 1.95 14.32
C MET A 1 4.79 1.66 15.08
N PRO A 2 5.70 0.83 14.58
CA PRO A 2 6.93 0.58 15.32
C PRO A 2 7.64 1.92 15.52
N ASP A 3 8.08 2.17 16.74
CA ASP A 3 8.84 3.36 17.11
C ASP A 3 10.15 3.32 16.30
N TRP A 4 10.20 4.01 15.17
CA TRP A 4 11.43 4.09 14.38
C TRP A 4 12.43 4.92 15.18
N GLU A 5 13.37 4.26 15.86
CA GLU A 5 14.37 4.89 16.70
C GLU A 5 15.75 4.85 16.06
N LEU A 6 16.37 6.02 15.88
CA LEU A 6 17.70 6.12 15.29
C LEU A 6 18.74 5.34 16.09
N THR A 7 18.60 5.32 17.41
CA THR A 7 19.49 4.60 18.32
C THR A 7 19.42 3.09 18.12
N GLU A 8 18.34 2.54 17.61
CA GLU A 8 18.22 1.11 17.32
C GLU A 8 18.79 0.75 15.94
N GLN A 9 19.07 1.75 15.10
CA GLN A 9 19.58 1.54 13.75
C GLN A 9 21.01 1.00 13.79
N ARG A 10 21.22 -0.13 13.10
CA ARG A 10 22.53 -0.79 13.01
C ARG A 10 23.62 0.16 12.51
N ILE A 11 23.31 1.00 11.52
CA ILE A 11 24.28 1.98 10.98
C ILE A 11 24.68 3.03 12.02
N TYR A 12 23.75 3.47 12.87
CA TYR A 12 24.04 4.44 13.92
C TYR A 12 25.00 3.86 14.96
N GLN A 13 24.76 2.61 15.38
CA GLN A 13 25.64 1.90 16.32
C GLN A 13 27.05 1.68 15.76
N LEU A 14 27.16 1.28 14.49
CA LEU A 14 28.44 1.10 13.81
C LEU A 14 29.24 2.40 13.69
N LEU A 15 28.58 3.52 13.37
CA LEU A 15 29.24 4.80 13.21
C LEU A 15 29.71 5.39 14.54
N LYS A 16 28.97 5.16 15.62
CA LYS A 16 29.31 5.62 16.98
C LYS A 16 30.46 4.83 17.63
N HIS A 17 30.76 3.63 17.14
CA HIS A 17 31.76 2.76 17.78
C HIS A 17 33.20 3.30 17.60
N PRO A 18 34.01 3.44 18.66
CA PRO A 18 35.29 4.15 18.62
C PRO A 18 36.42 3.45 17.86
N TYR A 19 36.33 2.15 17.59
CA TYR A 19 37.38 1.39 16.90
C TYR A 19 36.81 0.36 15.93
N GLN A 20 37.47 0.22 14.78
CA GLN A 20 37.55 -0.94 13.86
C GLN A 20 37.34 -0.52 12.41
N ILE A 21 38.34 -0.79 11.56
CA ILE A 21 38.10 -1.16 10.16
C ILE A 21 39.08 -2.27 9.82
N ASP A 22 38.58 -3.50 9.78
CA ASP A 22 39.03 -4.44 8.76
C ASP A 22 38.01 -4.46 7.62
N LYS A 23 38.27 -5.26 6.58
CA LYS A 23 37.41 -5.35 5.39
C LYS A 23 35.97 -5.79 5.69
N SER A 24 35.74 -6.59 6.75
CA SER A 24 34.41 -7.06 7.15
C SER A 24 33.51 -5.93 7.66
N VAL A 25 34.11 -4.90 8.25
CA VAL A 25 33.39 -3.72 8.76
C VAL A 25 32.78 -2.89 7.62
N VAL A 26 33.43 -2.82 6.46
CA VAL A 26 32.95 -2.05 5.31
C VAL A 26 31.71 -2.70 4.67
N GLU A 27 31.73 -4.03 4.54
CA GLU A 27 30.57 -4.81 4.09
C GLU A 27 29.40 -4.69 5.08
N ASN A 28 29.71 -4.68 6.38
CA ASN A 28 28.74 -4.43 7.44
C ASN A 28 28.13 -3.02 7.40
N MET A 29 28.92 -1.96 7.17
CA MET A 29 28.41 -0.59 7.02
C MET A 29 27.56 -0.42 5.75
N THR A 30 27.94 -1.09 4.66
CA THR A 30 27.18 -1.01 3.41
C THR A 30 25.80 -1.64 3.56
N SER A 31 25.71 -2.84 4.13
CA SER A 31 24.42 -3.50 4.40
C SER A 31 23.57 -2.70 5.40
N ALA A 32 24.17 -2.22 6.50
CA ALA A 32 23.47 -1.42 7.49
C ALA A 32 22.97 -0.07 6.92
N TYR A 33 23.69 0.53 5.98
CA TYR A 33 23.22 1.72 5.26
C TYR A 33 21.98 1.43 4.41
N LEU A 34 21.94 0.31 3.69
CA LEU A 34 20.78 -0.05 2.87
C LEU A 34 19.56 -0.36 3.73
N GLU A 35 19.75 -1.09 4.82
CA GLU A 35 18.72 -1.35 5.85
C GLU A 35 18.12 -0.04 6.37
N PHE A 36 18.98 0.92 6.76
CA PHE A 36 18.54 2.25 7.19
C PHE A 36 17.73 2.99 6.12
N VAL A 37 18.12 2.91 4.85
CA VAL A 37 17.39 3.56 3.74
C VAL A 37 15.99 2.97 3.60
N GLU A 38 15.88 1.64 3.61
CA GLU A 38 14.59 0.94 3.50
C GLU A 38 13.66 1.28 4.67
N GLU A 39 14.18 1.26 5.90
CA GLU A 39 13.40 1.61 7.10
C GLU A 39 13.01 3.08 7.14
N LEU A 40 13.90 3.99 6.73
CA LEU A 40 13.60 5.42 6.64
C LEU A 40 12.47 5.66 5.64
N PHE A 41 12.53 5.05 4.46
CA PHE A 41 11.48 5.19 3.45
C PHE A 41 10.16 4.57 3.92
N ALA A 42 10.20 3.43 4.61
CA ALA A 42 9.01 2.85 5.21
C ALA A 42 8.42 3.76 6.30
N TYR A 43 9.25 4.39 7.14
CA TYR A 43 8.79 5.35 8.14
C TYR A 43 8.11 6.55 7.49
N ILE A 44 8.78 7.20 6.52
CA ILE A 44 8.24 8.36 5.80
C ILE A 44 6.93 7.99 5.08
N GLY A 45 6.90 6.87 4.35
CA GLY A 45 5.74 6.44 3.57
C GLY A 45 4.52 6.04 4.40
N ASN A 46 4.73 5.54 5.62
CA ASN A 46 3.63 5.16 6.52
C ASN A 46 3.16 6.31 7.43
N THR A 47 3.97 7.36 7.59
CA THR A 47 3.66 8.49 8.47
C THR A 47 2.80 9.51 7.73
N LYS A 48 1.67 9.90 8.34
CA LYS A 48 0.72 10.82 7.70
C LYS A 48 1.00 12.30 8.00
N ASP A 49 1.64 12.61 9.12
CA ASP A 49 1.91 13.99 9.53
C ASP A 49 3.31 14.44 9.09
N ASN A 50 3.36 15.34 8.12
CA ASN A 50 4.61 15.93 7.63
C ASN A 50 5.41 16.61 8.73
N LYS A 51 4.77 17.18 9.78
CA LYS A 51 5.50 17.81 10.89
C LYS A 51 6.28 16.78 11.70
N GLU A 52 5.72 15.59 11.86
CA GLU A 52 6.37 14.48 12.55
C GLU A 52 7.60 14.03 11.75
N ILE A 53 7.41 13.81 10.44
CA ILE A 53 8.49 13.43 9.52
C ILE A 53 9.62 14.47 9.55
N ILE A 54 9.30 15.76 9.42
CA ILE A 54 10.29 16.86 9.43
C ILE A 54 11.08 16.86 10.73
N ARG A 55 10.41 16.74 11.89
CA ARG A 55 11.08 16.72 13.19
C ARG A 55 12.01 15.52 13.31
N LYS A 56 11.57 14.35 12.84
CA LYS A 56 12.37 13.13 12.89
C LYS A 56 13.61 13.24 12.00
N LEU A 57 13.45 13.67 10.75
CA LEU A 57 14.55 13.92 9.81
C LEU A 57 15.55 14.94 10.37
N ASN A 58 15.07 16.04 10.97
CA ASN A 58 15.94 17.05 11.59
C ASN A 58 16.76 16.49 12.76
N ILE A 59 16.16 15.70 13.64
CA ILE A 59 16.87 15.07 14.76
C ILE A 59 17.93 14.11 14.21
N THR A 60 17.56 13.27 13.25
CA THR A 60 18.50 12.33 12.63
C THR A 60 19.66 13.02 11.93
N TYR A 61 19.39 14.15 11.25
CA TYR A 61 20.43 14.98 10.65
C TYR A 61 21.44 15.46 11.70
N ILE A 62 20.95 16.06 12.80
CA ILE A 62 21.78 16.64 13.86
C ILE A 62 22.67 15.56 14.49
N GLU A 63 22.11 14.37 14.74
CA GLU A 63 22.85 13.24 15.30
C GLU A 63 24.01 12.81 14.39
N PHE A 64 23.76 12.60 13.09
CA PHE A 64 24.84 12.24 12.16
C PHE A 64 25.84 13.39 11.94
N ALA A 65 25.39 14.63 11.87
CA ALA A 65 26.27 15.80 11.77
C ALA A 65 27.20 15.92 12.99
N THR A 66 26.70 15.59 14.19
CA THR A 66 27.49 15.57 15.43
C THR A 66 28.55 14.48 15.39
N ILE A 67 28.19 13.25 14.99
CA ILE A 67 29.15 12.16 14.82
C ILE A 67 30.22 12.55 13.79
N LYS A 68 29.83 13.14 12.67
CA LYS A 68 30.75 13.60 11.63
C LYS A 68 31.73 14.65 12.16
N ALA A 69 31.25 15.67 12.84
CA ALA A 69 32.11 16.70 13.41
C ALA A 69 33.12 16.11 14.41
N PHE A 70 32.71 15.12 15.21
CA PHE A 70 33.61 14.41 16.12
C PHE A 70 34.69 13.63 15.37
N GLU A 71 34.31 12.86 14.36
CA GLU A 71 35.23 12.08 13.52
C GLU A 71 36.21 12.98 12.73
N GLU A 72 35.78 14.18 12.32
CA GLU A 72 36.64 15.19 11.67
C GLU A 72 37.63 15.84 12.64
N SER A 73 37.26 16.00 13.92
CA SER A 73 38.11 16.63 14.93
C SER A 73 39.29 15.77 15.41
N THR A 74 39.21 14.43 15.24
CA THR A 74 40.24 13.48 15.70
C THR A 74 40.71 12.54 14.58
N PRO A 75 41.24 13.06 13.46
CA PRO A 75 41.39 12.33 12.20
C PRO A 75 42.31 11.10 12.32
N THR A 76 41.73 9.91 12.15
CA THR A 76 42.45 8.65 11.89
C THR A 76 42.15 8.13 10.48
N GLU A 77 42.90 7.14 9.98
CA GLU A 77 42.64 6.52 8.67
C GLU A 77 41.26 5.83 8.61
N ASN A 78 40.78 5.34 9.77
CA ASN A 78 39.44 4.77 9.95
C ASN A 78 38.33 5.82 9.74
N ASN A 79 38.55 7.03 10.25
CA ASN A 79 37.56 8.11 10.20
C ASN A 79 37.17 8.48 8.77
N LYS A 80 38.07 8.31 7.78
CA LYS A 80 37.79 8.63 6.37
C LYS A 80 36.59 7.86 5.83
N GLN A 81 36.49 6.56 6.13
CA GLN A 81 35.39 5.74 5.62
C GLN A 81 34.08 6.04 6.35
N LYS A 82 34.12 6.22 7.67
CA LYS A 82 32.96 6.66 8.44
C LYS A 82 32.42 8.00 7.94
N ILE A 83 33.31 8.96 7.68
CA ILE A 83 32.95 10.28 7.12
C ILE A 83 32.25 10.12 5.77
N VAL A 84 32.66 9.17 4.92
CA VAL A 84 31.96 8.89 3.65
C VAL A 84 30.53 8.43 3.90
N PHE A 85 30.29 7.48 4.80
CA PHE A 85 28.93 7.03 5.12
C PHE A 85 28.08 8.11 5.80
N LEU A 86 28.67 8.89 6.71
CA LEU A 86 28.01 10.02 7.36
C LEU A 86 27.59 11.07 6.33
N ASN A 87 28.46 11.39 5.36
CA ASN A 87 28.10 12.27 4.26
C ASN A 87 26.93 11.71 3.44
N LYS A 88 26.92 10.41 3.11
CA LYS A 88 25.80 9.79 2.39
C LYS A 88 24.48 9.91 3.16
N LEU A 89 24.50 9.62 4.46
CA LEU A 89 23.31 9.68 5.33
C LEU A 89 22.78 11.10 5.46
N ILE A 90 23.67 12.06 5.74
CA ILE A 90 23.33 13.48 5.81
C ILE A 90 22.72 13.96 4.50
N THR A 91 23.36 13.67 3.37
CA THR A 91 22.84 14.05 2.05
C THR A 91 21.51 13.39 1.74
N LEU A 92 21.31 12.11 2.08
CA LEU A 92 20.01 11.44 1.92
C LEU A 92 18.91 12.17 2.69
N ILE A 93 19.16 12.49 3.95
CA ILE A 93 18.20 13.19 4.81
C ILE A 93 17.87 14.57 4.24
N GLU A 94 18.88 15.33 3.79
CA GLU A 94 18.67 16.63 3.13
C GLU A 94 17.81 16.50 1.86
N LYS A 95 18.01 15.44 1.07
CA LYS A 95 17.22 15.20 -0.14
C LYS A 95 15.79 14.78 0.16
N GLU A 96 15.56 13.97 1.19
CA GLU A 96 14.20 13.63 1.64
C GLU A 96 13.48 14.87 2.21
N GLN A 97 14.18 15.74 2.92
CA GLN A 97 13.62 17.01 3.36
C GLN A 97 13.25 17.93 2.19
N ASP A 98 14.14 18.11 1.20
CA ASP A 98 13.86 18.90 -0.02
C ASP A 98 12.66 18.31 -0.78
N LEU A 99 12.60 16.98 -0.92
CA LEU A 99 11.47 16.29 -1.53
C LEU A 99 10.16 16.60 -0.79
N LEU A 100 10.15 16.50 0.54
CA LEU A 100 8.97 16.78 1.37
C LEU A 100 8.54 18.25 1.30
N TYR A 101 9.48 19.19 1.30
CA TYR A 101 9.16 20.61 1.13
C TYR A 101 8.57 20.88 -0.26
N ARG A 102 9.12 20.29 -1.32
CA ARG A 102 8.55 20.39 -2.68
C ARG A 102 7.17 19.75 -2.78
N GLN A 103 6.93 18.65 -2.08
CA GLN A 103 5.60 18.04 -1.95
C GLN A 103 4.60 19.01 -1.33
N MET A 104 5.00 19.75 -0.30
CA MET A 104 4.16 20.74 0.36
C MET A 104 3.94 22.00 -0.48
N GLU A 105 4.97 22.45 -1.21
CA GLU A 105 4.91 23.64 -2.07
C GLU A 105 4.13 23.37 -3.37
N TYR A 106 4.28 22.18 -3.94
CA TYR A 106 3.67 21.78 -5.21
C TYR A 106 2.92 20.45 -5.14
N PRO A 107 1.89 20.31 -4.28
CA PRO A 107 1.23 19.03 -4.00
C PRO A 107 0.69 18.33 -5.25
N LYS A 108 0.28 19.09 -6.27
CA LYS A 108 -0.21 18.59 -7.56
C LYS A 108 0.75 17.67 -8.32
N PHE A 109 2.07 17.81 -8.14
CA PHE A 109 3.08 16.99 -8.82
C PHE A 109 3.42 15.71 -8.06
N PHE A 110 2.96 15.60 -6.81
CA PHE A 110 3.26 14.48 -5.91
C PHE A 110 1.99 13.75 -5.48
N ILE A 111 0.90 13.95 -6.21
CA ILE A 111 -0.28 13.10 -6.11
C ILE A 111 0.14 11.72 -6.59
N ASN A 112 0.21 10.76 -5.67
CA ASN A 112 0.27 9.37 -6.03
C ASN A 112 -1.08 9.07 -6.71
N ILE A 113 -1.13 8.98 -8.04
CA ILE A 113 -2.34 8.57 -8.77
C ILE A 113 -2.49 7.05 -8.61
N GLU A 114 -2.49 6.57 -7.38
CA GLU A 114 -3.41 5.53 -6.96
C GLU A 114 -4.66 6.25 -6.45
N SER A 115 -5.34 6.99 -7.34
CA SER A 115 -6.75 7.24 -7.11
C SER A 115 -7.38 5.84 -7.05
N GLU A 116 -7.73 5.36 -5.85
CA GLU A 116 -8.68 4.26 -5.71
C GLU A 116 -9.84 4.64 -6.62
N TRP A 117 -9.93 3.98 -7.78
CA TRP A 117 -10.99 4.25 -8.72
C TRP A 117 -12.29 4.10 -7.94
N LYS A 118 -13.00 5.21 -7.77
CA LYS A 118 -14.26 5.25 -7.06
C LYS A 118 -15.35 5.21 -8.12
N SER A 119 -16.16 4.16 -8.09
CA SER A 119 -17.25 4.03 -9.05
C SER A 119 -18.21 5.21 -8.93
N PRO A 120 -18.69 5.79 -10.04
CA PRO A 120 -19.76 6.79 -10.02
C PRO A 120 -21.14 6.17 -9.70
N ILE A 121 -21.21 4.84 -9.56
CA ILE A 121 -22.44 4.08 -9.31
C ILE A 121 -22.45 3.58 -7.87
N CYS A 122 -23.59 3.72 -7.19
CA CYS A 122 -23.85 3.10 -5.88
C CYS A 122 -25.15 2.30 -5.91
N THR A 123 -25.29 1.37 -4.99
CA THR A 123 -26.55 0.61 -4.83
C THR A 123 -27.54 1.37 -3.98
N ASN A 124 -28.81 1.33 -4.37
CA ASN A 124 -29.91 1.69 -3.47
C ASN A 124 -30.14 0.52 -2.50
N SER A 125 -29.77 0.70 -1.24
CA SER A 125 -29.85 -0.33 -0.20
C SER A 125 -31.26 -0.82 0.11
N ASP A 126 -32.29 -0.06 -0.28
CA ASP A 126 -33.69 -0.48 -0.11
C ASP A 126 -34.09 -1.53 -1.17
N VAL A 127 -33.45 -1.49 -2.35
CA VAL A 127 -33.80 -2.31 -3.51
C VAL A 127 -32.81 -3.47 -3.73
N ILE A 128 -31.53 -3.24 -3.47
CA ILE A 128 -30.43 -4.18 -3.68
C ILE A 128 -29.67 -4.34 -2.36
N LYS A 129 -29.61 -5.57 -1.84
CA LYS A 129 -28.92 -5.92 -0.60
C LYS A 129 -27.49 -6.40 -0.89
N LEU A 130 -26.62 -6.41 0.12
CA LEU A 130 -25.23 -6.90 -0.03
C LEU A 130 -25.17 -8.36 -0.50
N ILE A 131 -26.17 -9.17 -0.10
CA ILE A 131 -26.25 -10.58 -0.50
C ILE A 131 -26.56 -10.74 -2.00
N ASP A 132 -27.23 -9.76 -2.61
CA ASP A 132 -27.51 -9.70 -4.05
C ASP A 132 -26.22 -9.39 -4.83
N ILE A 133 -25.39 -8.47 -4.32
CA ILE A 133 -24.08 -8.17 -4.89
C ILE A 133 -23.13 -9.37 -4.78
N MET A 134 -23.18 -10.08 -3.65
CA MET A 134 -22.42 -11.32 -3.48
C MET A 134 -22.90 -12.41 -4.46
N GLU A 135 -24.21 -12.53 -4.70
CA GLU A 135 -24.76 -13.46 -5.69
C GLU A 135 -24.18 -13.22 -7.09
N LEU A 136 -24.05 -11.95 -7.49
CA LEU A 136 -23.38 -11.59 -8.74
C LEU A 136 -21.91 -11.99 -8.73
N ALA A 137 -21.17 -11.62 -7.69
CA ALA A 137 -19.74 -11.93 -7.60
C ALA A 137 -19.49 -13.45 -7.65
N CYS A 138 -20.29 -14.24 -6.93
CA CYS A 138 -20.27 -15.70 -6.98
C CYS A 138 -20.63 -16.23 -8.37
N GLY A 139 -21.69 -15.70 -9.00
CA GLY A 139 -22.09 -16.10 -10.35
C GLY A 139 -21.00 -15.86 -11.39
N PHE A 140 -20.32 -14.71 -11.33
CA PHE A 140 -19.17 -14.39 -12.16
C PHE A 140 -17.97 -15.30 -11.88
N PHE A 141 -17.67 -15.55 -10.61
CA PHE A 141 -16.54 -16.40 -10.20
C PHE A 141 -16.73 -17.88 -10.60
N TYR A 142 -17.94 -18.43 -10.47
CA TYR A 142 -18.24 -19.82 -10.81
C TYR A 142 -18.46 -20.06 -12.30
N LEU A 143 -18.53 -19.00 -13.11
CA LEU A 143 -18.53 -19.12 -14.56
C LEU A 143 -17.11 -19.55 -15.01
N MET A 144 -16.86 -20.86 -14.97
CA MET A 144 -15.58 -21.48 -15.32
C MET A 144 -15.11 -20.99 -16.69
N ASP A 145 -13.83 -20.62 -16.79
CA ASP A 145 -13.15 -20.05 -17.96
C ASP A 145 -13.65 -18.67 -18.45
N GLY A 146 -14.63 -18.07 -17.79
CA GLY A 146 -15.16 -16.75 -18.16
C GLY A 146 -14.30 -15.56 -17.71
N LEU A 147 -13.42 -15.78 -16.72
CA LEU A 147 -12.58 -14.74 -16.13
C LEU A 147 -11.13 -15.23 -16.02
N LEU A 148 -10.20 -14.38 -16.45
CA LEU A 148 -8.77 -14.63 -16.37
C LEU A 148 -8.09 -13.44 -15.68
N ARG A 149 -7.10 -13.73 -14.82
CA ARG A 149 -6.22 -12.67 -14.33
C ARG A 149 -5.23 -12.30 -15.42
N ILE A 150 -5.01 -11.00 -15.61
CA ILE A 150 -4.07 -10.46 -16.61
C ILE A 150 -2.64 -10.95 -16.38
N ASP A 151 -2.26 -11.20 -15.13
CA ASP A 151 -0.95 -11.74 -14.76
C ASP A 151 -0.86 -13.28 -14.87
N ASN A 152 -1.86 -13.93 -15.48
CA ASN A 152 -1.97 -15.38 -15.67
C ASN A 152 -1.89 -16.22 -14.39
N LYS A 153 -2.12 -15.61 -13.21
CA LYS A 153 -2.24 -16.36 -11.95
C LYS A 153 -3.64 -16.94 -11.78
N ALA A 154 -3.76 -17.89 -10.86
CA ALA A 154 -5.06 -18.42 -10.45
C ALA A 154 -5.99 -17.29 -9.99
N LEU A 155 -7.23 -17.34 -10.49
CA LEU A 155 -8.30 -16.44 -10.09
C LEU A 155 -8.92 -16.96 -8.78
N HIS A 156 -9.03 -16.10 -7.78
CA HIS A 156 -9.69 -16.40 -6.53
C HIS A 156 -10.96 -15.55 -6.36
N LEU A 157 -11.90 -16.02 -5.54
CA LEU A 157 -13.14 -15.30 -5.28
C LEU A 157 -12.90 -13.87 -4.76
N ILE A 158 -11.85 -13.69 -3.95
CA ILE A 158 -11.44 -12.38 -3.43
C ILE A 158 -11.09 -11.38 -4.54
N ASP A 159 -10.58 -11.85 -5.68
CA ASP A 159 -10.23 -10.98 -6.79
C ASP A 159 -11.50 -10.39 -7.42
N VAL A 160 -12.54 -11.22 -7.58
CA VAL A 160 -13.84 -10.82 -8.12
C VAL A 160 -14.59 -9.94 -7.12
N THR A 161 -14.68 -10.34 -5.85
CA THR A 161 -15.47 -9.59 -4.85
C THR A 161 -14.93 -8.19 -4.61
N ARG A 162 -13.60 -8.00 -4.60
CA ARG A 162 -12.98 -6.66 -4.49
C ARG A 162 -13.35 -5.74 -5.65
N ILE A 163 -13.48 -6.28 -6.87
CA ILE A 163 -13.94 -5.50 -8.02
C ILE A 163 -15.38 -5.06 -7.82
N PHE A 164 -16.25 -5.96 -7.35
CA PHE A 164 -17.65 -5.65 -7.06
C PHE A 164 -17.82 -4.64 -5.91
N GLU A 165 -17.03 -4.74 -4.84
CA GLU A 165 -16.99 -3.76 -3.75
C GLU A 165 -16.67 -2.35 -4.26
N LYS A 166 -15.63 -2.23 -5.09
CA LYS A 166 -15.26 -0.96 -5.74
C LYS A 166 -16.33 -0.48 -6.72
N MET A 167 -16.88 -1.38 -7.53
CA MET A 167 -17.88 -1.07 -8.55
C MET A 167 -19.18 -0.52 -7.96
N PHE A 168 -19.61 -1.00 -6.79
CA PHE A 168 -20.87 -0.59 -6.16
C PHE A 168 -20.70 0.31 -4.94
N ASN A 169 -19.47 0.66 -4.57
CA ASN A 169 -19.13 1.39 -3.34
C ASN A 169 -19.70 0.72 -2.08
N VAL A 170 -19.54 -0.60 -1.97
CA VAL A 170 -20.04 -1.41 -0.83
C VAL A 170 -18.91 -2.16 -0.14
N ASN A 171 -19.16 -2.63 1.09
CA ASN A 171 -18.29 -3.54 1.83
C ASN A 171 -19.05 -4.85 2.09
N LEU A 172 -18.56 -5.96 1.54
CA LEU A 172 -19.14 -7.29 1.67
C LEU A 172 -18.70 -7.97 2.99
N GLY A 173 -17.62 -7.51 3.62
CA GLY A 173 -17.09 -8.04 4.87
C GLY A 173 -16.37 -9.37 4.67
N ASP A 174 -16.71 -10.37 5.48
CA ASP A 174 -16.11 -11.71 5.42
C ASP A 174 -16.60 -12.47 4.17
N ILE A 175 -15.78 -12.46 3.12
CA ILE A 175 -16.08 -12.99 1.79
C ILE A 175 -16.53 -14.46 1.84
N TYR A 176 -15.84 -15.31 2.60
CA TYR A 176 -16.16 -16.74 2.65
C TYR A 176 -17.47 -17.01 3.39
N LYS A 177 -17.78 -16.25 4.45
CA LYS A 177 -19.10 -16.32 5.09
C LYS A 177 -20.22 -15.84 4.18
N LYS A 178 -19.96 -14.80 3.37
CA LYS A 178 -20.94 -14.31 2.38
C LYS A 178 -21.14 -15.30 1.25
N GLU A 179 -20.08 -15.93 0.76
CA GLU A 179 -20.13 -17.01 -0.24
C GLU A 179 -20.98 -18.18 0.28
N GLU A 180 -20.68 -18.65 1.49
CA GLU A 180 -21.45 -19.71 2.14
C GLU A 180 -22.92 -19.33 2.30
N ALA A 181 -23.21 -18.06 2.64
CA ALA A 181 -24.58 -17.55 2.72
C ALA A 181 -25.29 -17.49 1.35
N VAL A 182 -24.56 -17.36 0.23
CA VAL A 182 -25.12 -17.49 -1.13
C VAL A 182 -25.45 -18.96 -1.40
N ILE A 183 -24.50 -19.87 -1.20
CA ILE A 183 -24.64 -21.30 -1.53
C ILE A 183 -25.70 -21.99 -0.66
N LYS A 184 -25.78 -21.65 0.62
CA LYS A 184 -26.70 -22.28 1.58
C LYS A 184 -28.12 -21.69 1.58
N ARG A 185 -28.43 -20.76 0.68
CA ARG A 185 -29.79 -20.21 0.58
C ARG A 185 -30.80 -21.29 0.22
N LYS A 186 -32.06 -21.06 0.59
CA LYS A 186 -33.17 -21.92 0.13
C LYS A 186 -33.15 -21.96 -1.40
N PRO A 187 -33.45 -23.10 -2.06
CA PRO A 187 -33.30 -23.24 -3.51
C PRO A 187 -33.90 -22.09 -4.34
N ILE A 188 -35.08 -21.61 -3.97
CA ILE A 188 -35.80 -20.51 -4.65
C ILE A 188 -35.08 -19.15 -4.52
N LYS A 189 -34.24 -18.99 -3.49
CA LYS A 189 -33.51 -17.77 -3.15
C LYS A 189 -32.05 -17.78 -3.60
N ILE A 190 -31.53 -18.90 -4.10
CA ILE A 190 -30.11 -19.02 -4.48
C ILE A 190 -29.77 -18.05 -5.61
N THR A 191 -30.69 -17.91 -6.59
CA THR A 191 -30.52 -17.09 -7.80
C THR A 191 -31.60 -16.00 -7.95
N GLU A 192 -32.31 -15.67 -6.87
CA GLU A 192 -33.47 -14.76 -6.91
C GLU A 192 -33.12 -13.39 -7.50
N PHE A 193 -31.91 -12.89 -7.23
CA PHE A 193 -31.49 -11.61 -7.78
C PHE A 193 -31.15 -11.70 -9.27
N LEU A 194 -30.45 -12.76 -9.69
CA LEU A 194 -30.20 -13.04 -11.11
C LEU A 194 -31.51 -13.20 -11.90
N ASP A 195 -32.51 -13.86 -11.33
CA ASP A 195 -33.83 -14.01 -11.95
C ASP A 195 -34.57 -12.66 -12.09
N ARG A 196 -34.42 -11.76 -11.11
CA ARG A 196 -34.91 -10.38 -11.20
C ARG A 196 -34.22 -9.60 -12.32
N LEU A 197 -32.89 -9.72 -12.46
CA LEU A 197 -32.14 -9.06 -13.54
C LEU A 197 -32.56 -9.59 -14.91
N LYS A 198 -32.68 -10.91 -15.06
CA LYS A 198 -33.20 -11.55 -16.27
C LYS A 198 -34.59 -11.03 -16.62
N SER A 199 -35.49 -10.95 -15.64
CA SER A 199 -36.85 -10.47 -15.83
C SER A 199 -36.89 -9.00 -16.27
N ALA A 200 -36.02 -8.15 -15.72
CA ALA A 200 -35.91 -6.74 -16.12
C ALA A 200 -35.48 -6.58 -17.59
N ILE A 201 -34.52 -7.39 -18.06
CA ILE A 201 -34.08 -7.39 -19.46
C ILE A 201 -35.21 -7.87 -20.39
N ILE A 202 -35.88 -8.96 -20.02
CA ILE A 202 -37.03 -9.49 -20.78
C ILE A 202 -38.14 -8.45 -20.89
N GLN A 203 -38.47 -7.76 -19.78
CA GLN A 203 -39.48 -6.72 -19.80
C GLN A 203 -39.08 -5.58 -20.74
N LYS A 204 -37.83 -5.12 -20.67
CA LYS A 204 -37.31 -4.09 -21.58
C LYS A 204 -37.39 -4.53 -23.05
N SER A 205 -37.09 -5.79 -23.34
CA SER A 205 -37.22 -6.38 -24.68
C SER A 205 -38.67 -6.43 -25.18
N LYS A 206 -39.63 -6.73 -24.30
CA LYS A 206 -41.07 -6.69 -24.62
C LYS A 206 -41.53 -5.27 -24.90
N ASP A 207 -41.13 -4.32 -24.07
CA ASP A 207 -41.48 -2.90 -24.22
C ASP A 207 -40.98 -2.33 -25.56
N GLU A 208 -39.85 -2.83 -26.07
CA GLU A 208 -39.28 -2.45 -27.36
C GLU A 208 -39.75 -3.33 -28.54
N GLY A 209 -40.57 -4.35 -28.29
CA GLY A 209 -41.13 -5.22 -29.32
C GLY A 209 -40.16 -6.27 -29.89
N TYR A 210 -39.00 -6.48 -29.26
CA TYR A 210 -38.01 -7.49 -29.67
C TYR A 210 -38.29 -8.88 -29.10
N TYR A 211 -39.12 -8.98 -28.07
CA TYR A 211 -39.36 -10.26 -27.39
C TYR A 211 -40.24 -11.18 -28.25
N GLN A 212 -39.66 -12.27 -28.72
CA GLN A 212 -40.39 -13.36 -29.38
C GLN A 212 -40.66 -14.48 -28.36
N PRO A 213 -41.88 -15.04 -28.32
CA PRO A 213 -42.27 -16.10 -27.38
C PRO A 213 -41.46 -17.39 -27.51
#